data_AF-A0A7J9D8X5-F1
#
_entry.id   AF-A0A7J9D8X5-F1
#
_cell.length_a   1.000
_cell.length_b   1.000
_cell.length_c   1.000
_cell.angle_alpha   90.00
_cell.angle_beta   90.00
_cell.angle_gamma   90.00
#
_symmetry.space_group_name_H-M   'P 1'
#
loop_
_entity.id
_entity.type
_entity.pdbx_description
1 polymer ?
#
loop_
_entity_poly.entity_id
_entity_poly.type
_entity_poly.pdbx_seq_one_letter_code
_entity_poly.pdbx_strand_id
1 'polypeptide(L)' 'TTKIKNLDSNIESVKVKLTKEDLKEISDVIPIHEVAGGSYPDALEKFSWKYGNTPPKKST' A
#
# COMPACT_ATOMS: atom_id res chain seq x y z
N THR A 1 -0.86 4.97 -12.10
CA THR A 1 0.34 4.89 -12.97
C THR A 1 0.40 6.13 -13.85
N THR A 2 1.58 6.67 -14.13
CA THR A 2 1.77 7.85 -15.01
C THR A 2 2.55 7.52 -16.29
N LYS A 3 2.99 6.26 -16.45
CA LYS A 3 3.78 5.80 -17.60
C LYS A 3 2.92 4.86 -18.45
N ILE A 4 2.87 5.10 -19.76
CA ILE A 4 2.04 4.31 -20.70
C ILE A 4 2.38 2.82 -20.64
N LYS A 5 3.66 2.46 -20.65
CA LYS A 5 4.11 1.05 -20.54
C LYS A 5 3.59 0.34 -19.28
N ASN A 6 3.50 1.07 -18.16
CA ASN A 6 2.97 0.53 -16.91
C ASN A 6 1.44 0.40 -16.96
N LEU A 7 0.77 1.30 -17.69
CA LEU A 7 -0.67 1.18 -17.91
C LEU A 7 -0.99 -0.06 -18.75
N ASP A 8 -0.27 -0.26 -19.86
CA ASP A 8 -0.44 -1.42 -20.73
C ASP A 8 -0.23 -2.73 -19.95
N SER A 9 0.85 -2.82 -19.18
CA SER A 9 1.14 -3.99 -18.35
C SER A 9 0.05 -4.27 -17.29
N ASN A 10 -0.47 -3.22 -16.63
CA ASN A 10 -1.57 -3.38 -15.67
C ASN A 10 -2.88 -3.82 -16.34
N ILE A 11 -3.14 -3.42 -17.58
CA ILE A 11 -4.32 -3.88 -18.33
C ILE A 11 -4.16 -5.36 -18.68
N GLU A 12 -2.95 -5.77 -19.09
CA GLU A 12 -2.66 -7.16 -19.43
C GLU A 12 -2.74 -8.10 -18.23
N SER A 13 -2.53 -7.62 -17.00
CA SER A 13 -2.58 -8.46 -15.80
C SER A 13 -3.96 -9.10 -15.56
N VAL A 14 -5.04 -8.52 -16.09
CA VAL A 14 -6.41 -9.08 -15.99
C VAL A 14 -6.53 -10.42 -16.74
N LYS A 15 -5.65 -10.68 -17.71
CA LYS A 15 -5.65 -11.93 -18.48
C LYS A 15 -4.99 -13.10 -17.72
N VAL A 16 -4.26 -12.80 -16.64
CA VAL A 16 -3.60 -13.82 -15.82
C VAL A 16 -4.65 -14.66 -15.09
N LYS A 17 -4.53 -15.99 -15.20
CA LYS A 17 -5.37 -16.94 -14.46
C LYS A 17 -4.51 -17.62 -13.42
N LEU A 18 -4.87 -17.45 -12.16
CA LEU A 18 -4.18 -18.08 -11.04
C LEU A 18 -4.97 -19.31 -10.60
N THR A 19 -4.26 -20.41 -10.40
CA THR A 19 -4.78 -21.63 -9.77
C THR A 19 -4.84 -21.45 -8.25
N LYS A 20 -5.42 -22.44 -7.55
CA LYS A 20 -5.46 -22.40 -6.08
C LYS A 20 -4.05 -22.57 -5.51
N GLU A 21 -3.24 -23.36 -6.18
CA GLU A 21 -1.85 -23.63 -5.85
C GLU A 21 -1.01 -22.36 -6.01
N ASP A 22 -1.17 -21.62 -7.12
CA ASP A 22 -0.48 -20.34 -7.34
C ASP A 22 -0.84 -19.31 -6.26
N LEU A 23 -2.13 -19.22 -5.90
CA LEU A 23 -2.59 -18.29 -4.85
C LEU A 23 -2.00 -18.65 -3.49
N LYS A 24 -1.91 -19.95 -3.18
CA LYS A 24 -1.33 -20.44 -1.93
C LYS A 24 0.17 -20.14 -1.87
N GLU A 25 0.90 -20.40 -2.95
CA GLU A 25 2.33 -20.08 -3.04
C GLU A 25 2.57 -18.57 -2.83
N ILE A 26 1.81 -17.71 -3.53
CA ILE A 26 1.92 -16.25 -3.38
C ILE A 26 1.62 -15.82 -1.94
N SER A 27 0.60 -16.39 -1.29
CA SER A 27 0.25 -16.03 0.09
C SER A 27 1.30 -16.50 1.11
N ASP A 28 1.85 -17.70 0.91
CA ASP A 28 2.81 -18.30 1.84
C ASP A 28 4.17 -17.57 1.83
N VAL A 29 4.51 -16.89 0.72
CA VAL A 29 5.71 -16.05 0.60
C VAL A 29 5.61 -14.76 1.43
N ILE A 30 4.41 -14.29 1.78
CA ILE A 30 4.22 -13.06 2.55
C ILE A 30 4.10 -13.43 4.04
N PRO A 31 5.15 -13.21 4.87
CA PRO A 31 5.11 -13.55 6.29
C PRO A 31 4.06 -12.68 7.00
N ILE A 32 3.00 -13.33 7.48
CA ILE A 32 1.85 -12.70 8.18
C ILE A 32 2.30 -11.84 9.38
N HIS A 33 3.44 -12.17 9.98
CA HIS A 33 3.99 -11.50 11.16
C HIS A 33 4.92 -10.30 10.85
N GLU A 34 5.47 -10.18 9.64
CA GLU A 34 6.25 -8.97 9.26
C GLU A 34 5.32 -7.81 8.85
N VAL A 35 4.07 -8.10 8.46
CA VAL A 35 3.08 -7.09 8.06
C VAL A 35 2.32 -6.51 9.26
N ALA A 36 2.80 -6.74 10.48
CA ALA A 36 2.31 -6.08 11.69
C ALA A 36 2.87 -4.64 11.87
N GLY A 37 3.57 -4.12 10.86
CA GLY A 37 4.00 -2.72 10.78
C GLY A 37 2.85 -1.77 10.42
N GLY A 38 3.12 -0.46 10.52
CA GLY A 38 2.15 0.57 10.13
C GLY A 38 1.70 0.41 8.68
N SER A 39 0.42 0.67 8.39
CA SER A 39 -0.13 0.62 7.02
C SER A 39 0.54 1.58 6.04
N TYR A 40 1.35 2.51 6.56
CA TYR A 40 2.11 3.49 5.80
C TYR A 40 3.60 3.24 5.99
N PRO A 41 4.40 3.33 4.92
CA PRO A 41 5.84 3.50 5.04
C PRO A 41 6.15 4.70 5.94
N ASP A 42 7.24 4.65 6.71
CA ASP A 42 7.65 5.72 7.63
C ASP A 42 7.69 7.10 6.95
N ALA A 43 8.10 7.14 5.68
CA ALA A 43 8.13 8.37 4.87
C ALA A 43 6.75 9.03 4.69
N LEU A 44 5.68 8.26 4.80
CA LEU A 44 4.28 8.70 4.70
C LEU A 44 3.61 8.85 6.07
N GLU A 45 4.26 8.47 7.17
CA GLU A 45 3.70 8.58 8.52
C GLU A 45 3.33 10.03 8.87
N LYS A 46 4.08 11.01 8.34
CA LYS A 46 3.82 12.45 8.51
C LYS A 46 2.47 12.92 7.95
N PHE A 47 1.85 12.14 7.07
CA PHE A 47 0.50 12.43 6.52
C PHE A 47 -0.60 11.71 7.30
N SER A 48 -0.26 10.97 8.36
CA SER A 48 -1.24 10.33 9.23
C SER A 48 -1.88 11.32 10.21
N TRP A 49 -3.00 10.88 10.80
CA TRP A 49 -3.74 11.60 11.84
C TRP A 49 -2.86 12.04 13.02
N LYS A 50 -1.76 11.32 13.29
CA LYS A 50 -0.80 11.59 14.36
C LYS A 50 -0.18 13.01 14.29
N TYR A 51 -0.12 13.60 13.09
CA TYR A 51 0.49 14.92 12.87
C TYR A 51 -0.50 16.00 12.43
N GLY A 52 -1.80 15.71 12.39
CA GLY A 52 -2.87 16.64 11.98
C GLY A 52 -3.24 17.70 13.02
N ASN A 53 -2.27 18.29 13.71
CA ASN A 53 -2.51 19.30 14.74
C ASN A 53 -2.89 20.66 14.12
N THR A 54 -3.81 21.38 14.77
CA THR A 54 -4.19 22.76 14.40
C THR A 54 -3.51 23.78 15.32
N PRO A 55 -3.17 24.99 14.82
CA PRO A 55 -2.61 26.04 15.68
C PRO A 55 -3.58 26.44 16.81
N PRO A 56 -3.06 26.71 18.03
CA PRO A 56 -3.90 27.17 19.13
C PRO A 56 -4.51 28.54 18.82
N LYS A 57 -5.74 28.77 19.30
CA LYS A 57 -6.41 30.07 19.19
C LYS A 57 -5.54 31.13 19.89
N LYS A 58 -5.19 32.20 19.18
CA LYS A 58 -4.49 33.35 19.80
C LYS A 58 -5.38 33.93 20.91
N SER A 59 -4.86 34.04 22.12
CA SER A 59 -5.46 34.91 23.13
C SER A 59 -5.23 36.35 22.71
N THR A 60 -6.33 37.07 22.47
CA THR A 60 -6.37 38.53 22.38
C THR A 60 -6.05 39.17 23.72
#